data_AF-A0A8S9GF27-F1
#
_entry.id   AF-A0A8S9GF27-F1
#
_cell.length_a   1.000
_cell.length_b   1.000
_cell.length_c   1.000
_cell.angle_alpha   90.00
_cell.angle_beta   90.00
_cell.angle_gamma   90.00
#
_symmetry.space_group_name_H-M   'P 1'
#
loop_
_entity.id
_entity.type
_entity.pdbx_description
1 polymer ?
#
loop_
_entity_poly.entity_id
_entity_poly.type
_entity_poly.pdbx_seq_one_letter_code
_entity_poly.pdbx_strand_id
1 'polypeptide(L)'
;MYNSLTATGGTSRFGKFVEIQFDANGRISGAAIRTYLLERSRVVRITDPERNYHCFYQLCASGNDADKYKLSNPRQFHYLNQSKTYELEGVSNAEEYKNTRRAMDIVGISHDDQVIPFSAEDIDKAIPVLDPSEIEPPKFVSEYTCAQSLVKNPSTATASQ
;
A
#
# COMPACT_ATOMS: atom_id res chain seq x y z
N MET A 1 -8.53 -6.72 -3.35
CA MET A 1 -7.64 -5.81 -4.11
C MET A 1 -6.69 -4.98 -3.23
N TYR A 2 -6.92 -4.82 -1.92
CA TYR A 2 -6.08 -3.97 -1.04
C TYR A 2 -5.49 -4.72 0.17
N ASN A 3 -4.96 -5.93 -0.04
CA ASN A 3 -4.26 -6.64 1.03
C ASN A 3 -2.77 -6.27 1.01
N SER A 4 -2.16 -6.15 2.19
CA SER A 4 -0.70 -6.14 2.41
C SER A 4 -0.41 -7.21 3.45
N LEU A 5 -0.06 -8.41 3.00
CA LEU A 5 0.30 -9.52 3.87
C LEU A 5 1.64 -9.20 4.55
N THR A 6 1.57 -9.09 5.87
CA THR A 6 2.68 -9.38 6.77
C THR A 6 3.02 -10.86 6.71
N ALA A 7 4.20 -11.24 7.21
CA ALA A 7 4.71 -12.63 7.27
C ALA A 7 3.79 -13.65 8.00
N THR A 8 2.61 -13.24 8.46
CA THR A 8 1.49 -14.08 8.87
C THR A 8 0.29 -13.75 7.97
N GLY A 9 -0.11 -14.72 7.15
CA GLY A 9 -1.15 -14.53 6.14
C GLY A 9 -2.49 -14.04 6.72
N GLY A 10 -2.93 -12.85 6.34
CA GLY A 10 -4.35 -12.46 6.45
C GLY A 10 -4.71 -11.15 7.16
N THR A 11 -3.79 -10.21 7.43
CA THR A 11 -4.21 -8.93 8.04
C THR A 11 -4.74 -7.94 6.99
N SER A 12 -6.06 -7.75 6.94
CA SER A 12 -6.71 -6.66 6.19
C SER A 12 -6.32 -5.32 6.83
N ARG A 13 -5.62 -4.44 6.09
CA ARG A 13 -5.18 -3.11 6.58
C ARG A 13 -6.22 -2.00 6.35
N PHE A 14 -7.46 -2.43 6.23
CA PHE A 14 -8.66 -1.62 6.22
C PHE A 14 -9.81 -2.45 6.80
N GLY A 15 -10.71 -1.78 7.52
CA GLY A 15 -11.99 -2.36 7.91
C GLY A 15 -12.93 -2.42 6.72
N LYS A 16 -13.66 -3.52 6.57
CA LYS A 16 -14.63 -3.71 5.48
C LYS A 16 -15.96 -4.15 6.06
N PHE A 17 -17.00 -3.37 5.84
CA PHE A 17 -18.39 -3.78 6.07
C PHE A 17 -19.01 -4.12 4.72
N VAL A 18 -19.55 -5.33 4.61
CA VAL A 18 -20.23 -5.80 3.40
C VAL A 18 -21.71 -5.97 3.74
N GLU A 19 -22.54 -5.16 3.11
CA GLU A 19 -23.99 -5.26 3.15
C GLU A 19 -24.43 -6.13 1.96
N ILE A 20 -25.12 -7.24 2.22
CA ILE A 20 -25.74 -8.07 1.18
C ILE A 20 -27.25 -7.84 1.25
N GLN A 21 -27.84 -7.47 0.12
CA GLN A 21 -29.26 -7.15 0.01
C GLN A 21 -29.99 -8.34 -0.60
N PHE A 22 -31.17 -8.63 -0.06
CA PHE A 22 -32.03 -9.74 -0.50
C PHE A 22 -33.37 -9.22 -1.00
N ASP A 23 -33.92 -9.87 -2.03
CA ASP A 23 -35.29 -9.63 -2.50
C ASP A 23 -36.32 -10.32 -1.59
N ALA A 24 -37.62 -10.12 -1.89
CA ALA A 24 -38.71 -10.75 -1.16
C ALA A 24 -38.72 -12.30 -1.24
N ASN A 25 -37.99 -12.88 -2.19
CA ASN A 25 -37.84 -14.32 -2.37
C ASN A 25 -36.56 -14.88 -1.71
N GLY A 26 -35.80 -14.05 -0.99
CA GLY A 26 -34.55 -14.43 -0.35
C GLY A 26 -33.36 -14.60 -1.32
N ARG A 27 -33.44 -14.07 -2.53
CA ARG A 27 -32.33 -14.06 -3.50
C ARG A 27 -31.50 -12.80 -3.33
N ILE A 28 -30.20 -12.90 -3.57
CA ILE A 28 -29.30 -11.74 -3.55
C ILE A 28 -29.75 -10.76 -4.64
N SER A 29 -30.15 -9.56 -4.23
CA SER A 29 -30.58 -8.47 -5.11
C SER A 29 -29.52 -7.39 -5.29
N GLY A 30 -28.55 -7.31 -4.37
CA GLY A 30 -27.47 -6.34 -4.42
C GLY A 30 -26.44 -6.53 -3.32
N ALA A 31 -25.37 -5.74 -3.38
CA ALA A 31 -24.37 -5.65 -2.33
C ALA A 31 -23.77 -4.25 -2.27
N ALA A 32 -23.44 -3.78 -1.07
CA ALA A 32 -22.70 -2.54 -0.85
C ALA A 32 -21.48 -2.81 0.04
N ILE A 33 -20.34 -2.21 -0.30
CA ILE A 33 -19.12 -2.34 0.47
C ILE A 33 -18.75 -0.97 1.04
N ARG A 34 -18.62 -0.90 2.37
CA ARG A 34 -18.11 0.29 3.08
C ARG A 34 -16.73 -0.02 3.62
N THR A 35 -15.78 0.83 3.26
CA THR A 35 -14.38 0.71 3.66
C THR A 35 -14.08 1.73 4.76
N TYR A 36 -13.37 1.29 5.80
CA TYR A 36 -13.00 2.09 6.96
C TYR A 36 -11.49 2.02 7.18
N LEU A 37 -10.91 3.15 7.60
CA LEU A 37 -9.55 3.22 8.17
C LEU A 37 -8.47 2.52 7.33
N LEU A 38 -8.24 3.01 6.11
CA LEU A 38 -7.09 2.57 5.32
C LEU A 38 -5.79 3.05 6.00
N GLU A 39 -4.85 2.13 6.24
CA GLU A 39 -3.52 2.42 6.80
C GLU A 39 -2.61 3.19 5.80
N ARG A 40 -2.93 4.46 5.52
CA ARG A 40 -2.19 5.30 4.55
C ARG A 40 -0.70 5.41 4.84
N SER A 41 -0.29 5.38 6.12
CA SER A 41 1.12 5.45 6.54
C SER A 41 1.98 4.31 5.97
N ARG A 42 1.37 3.17 5.63
CA ARG A 42 2.07 2.01 5.07
C ARG A 42 2.70 2.28 3.70
N VAL A 43 2.13 3.22 2.95
CA VAL A 43 2.67 3.57 1.63
C VAL A 43 4.07 4.16 1.78
N VAL A 44 4.26 5.01 2.79
CA VAL A 44 5.52 5.75 2.99
C VAL A 44 6.49 5.04 3.91
N ARG A 45 6.01 4.18 4.82
CA ARG A 45 6.84 3.53 5.84
C ARG A 45 6.47 2.07 6.02
N ILE A 46 7.45 1.19 5.92
CA ILE A 46 7.31 -0.26 6.09
C ILE A 46 8.34 -0.72 7.12
N THR A 47 7.93 -1.62 8.00
CA THR A 47 8.82 -2.28 8.96
C THR A 47 9.19 -3.65 8.44
N ASP A 48 10.47 -4.01 8.39
CA ASP A 48 10.91 -5.37 8.06
C ASP A 48 10.40 -6.37 9.12
N PRO A 49 9.82 -7.54 8.76
CA PRO A 49 9.75 -8.15 7.43
C PRO A 49 8.43 -7.90 6.67
N GLU A 50 7.67 -6.86 7.00
CA GLU A 50 6.40 -6.54 6.33
C GLU A 50 6.61 -6.01 4.90
N ARG A 51 5.56 -5.99 4.10
CA ARG A 51 5.55 -5.46 2.73
C ARG A 51 4.58 -4.30 2.59
N ASN A 52 4.71 -3.57 1.49
CA ASN A 52 3.67 -2.64 1.05
C ASN A 52 2.43 -3.40 0.53
N TYR A 53 1.43 -2.68 0.01
CA TYR A 53 0.26 -3.28 -0.64
C TYR A 53 0.63 -4.16 -1.85
N HIS A 54 -0.10 -5.26 -2.04
CA HIS A 54 0.20 -6.24 -3.08
C HIS A 54 0.11 -5.69 -4.50
N CYS A 55 -0.79 -4.75 -4.74
CA CYS A 55 -0.96 -4.16 -6.07
C CYS A 55 0.35 -3.63 -6.63
N PHE A 56 1.24 -3.07 -5.80
CA PHE A 56 2.53 -2.57 -6.27
C PHE A 56 3.45 -3.68 -6.78
N TYR A 57 3.57 -4.80 -6.04
CA TYR A 57 4.40 -5.93 -6.44
C TYR A 57 3.80 -6.69 -7.63
N GLN A 58 2.47 -6.82 -7.66
CA GLN A 58 1.71 -7.39 -8.78
C GLN A 58 1.93 -6.57 -10.07
N LEU A 59 1.93 -5.24 -9.96
CA LEU A 59 2.20 -4.34 -11.09
C LEU A 59 3.64 -4.44 -11.57
N CYS A 60 4.62 -4.50 -10.67
CA CYS A 60 6.02 -4.73 -11.06
C CYS A 60 6.20 -6.09 -11.76
N ALA A 61 5.35 -7.08 -11.45
CA ALA A 61 5.38 -8.43 -12.04
C ALA A 61 4.42 -8.62 -13.23
N SER A 62 3.80 -7.54 -13.73
CA SER A 62 2.72 -7.62 -14.73
C SER A 62 3.19 -7.86 -16.18
N GLY A 63 4.51 -7.86 -16.43
CA GLY A 63 5.08 -8.06 -17.77
C GLY A 63 4.84 -6.85 -18.67
N ASN A 64 4.04 -7.01 -19.72
CA ASN A 64 3.81 -5.95 -20.72
C ASN A 64 3.28 -4.64 -20.10
N ASP A 65 2.45 -4.73 -19.06
CA ASP A 65 1.95 -3.55 -18.36
C ASP A 65 3.05 -2.87 -17.55
N ALA A 66 3.99 -3.63 -16.98
CA ALA A 66 5.15 -3.06 -16.30
C ALA A 66 5.99 -2.23 -17.28
N ASP A 67 6.27 -2.78 -18.47
CA ASP A 67 7.00 -2.07 -19.52
C ASP A 67 6.26 -0.79 -19.97
N LYS A 68 4.94 -0.89 -20.17
CA LYS A 68 4.08 0.25 -20.55
C LYS A 68 4.14 1.39 -19.53
N TYR A 69 4.14 1.07 -18.23
CA TYR A 69 4.18 2.06 -17.15
C TYR A 69 5.61 2.40 -16.68
N LYS A 70 6.63 1.88 -17.36
CA LYS A 70 8.06 2.00 -17.00
C LYS A 70 8.34 1.52 -15.57
N LEU A 71 7.64 0.49 -15.13
CA LEU A 71 7.85 -0.17 -13.85
C LEU A 71 8.98 -1.19 -13.99
N SER A 72 9.77 -1.31 -12.94
CA SER A 72 10.93 -2.19 -12.88
C SER A 72 10.88 -3.05 -11.62
N ASN A 73 12.02 -3.61 -11.21
CA ASN A 73 12.09 -4.43 -10.01
C ASN A 73 11.67 -3.62 -8.76
N PRO A 74 10.83 -4.16 -7.86
CA PRO A 74 10.36 -3.46 -6.66
C PRO A 74 11.52 -2.93 -5.78
N ARG A 75 12.70 -3.55 -5.83
CA ARG A 75 13.90 -3.09 -5.10
C ARG A 75 14.39 -1.69 -5.50
N GLN A 76 14.03 -1.23 -6.70
CA GLN A 76 14.43 0.08 -7.21
C GLN A 76 13.55 1.23 -6.70
N PHE A 77 12.40 0.93 -6.09
CA PHE A 77 11.47 1.94 -5.59
C PHE A 77 11.62 2.15 -4.09
N HIS A 78 11.81 3.40 -3.67
CA HIS A 78 11.99 3.77 -2.27
C HIS A 78 10.85 3.27 -1.37
N TYR A 79 9.61 3.28 -1.84
CA TYR A 79 8.45 2.81 -1.06
C TYR A 79 8.26 1.29 -1.05
N LEU A 80 9.04 0.53 -1.82
CA LEU A 80 8.93 -0.92 -1.88
C LEU A 80 10.18 -1.63 -1.36
N ASN A 81 11.29 -0.91 -1.18
CA ASN A 81 12.59 -1.47 -0.81
C ASN A 81 12.99 -1.29 0.67
N GLN A 82 12.12 -0.71 1.50
CA GLN A 82 12.35 -0.52 2.94
C GLN A 82 12.40 -1.84 3.73
N SER A 83 11.84 -2.92 3.18
CA SER A 83 11.95 -4.27 3.72
C SER A 83 12.66 -5.21 2.74
N LYS A 84 13.09 -6.37 3.23
CA LYS A 84 13.73 -7.42 2.40
C LYS A 84 12.73 -8.42 1.84
N THR A 85 11.45 -8.22 2.11
CA THR A 85 10.38 -9.14 1.72
C THR A 85 9.69 -8.64 0.45
N TYR A 86 9.99 -9.28 -0.69
CA TYR A 86 9.42 -8.92 -2.00
C TYR A 86 8.48 -10.00 -2.55
N GLU A 87 8.75 -11.25 -2.21
CA GLU A 87 7.96 -12.42 -2.58
C GLU A 87 7.30 -13.02 -1.33
N LEU A 88 6.22 -13.77 -1.52
CA LEU A 88 5.64 -14.59 -0.47
C LEU A 88 5.70 -16.05 -0.87
N GLU A 89 5.92 -16.89 0.14
CA GLU A 89 5.88 -18.33 -0.05
C GLU A 89 4.50 -18.76 -0.57
N GLY A 90 4.50 -19.51 -1.69
CA GLY A 90 3.28 -20.04 -2.30
C GLY A 90 2.41 -19.04 -3.06
N VAL A 91 2.83 -17.77 -3.22
CA VAL A 91 2.05 -16.75 -3.95
C VAL A 91 2.86 -16.12 -5.07
N SER A 92 2.38 -16.23 -6.30
CA SER A 92 2.97 -15.57 -7.47
C SER A 92 2.36 -14.18 -7.70
N ASN A 93 3.17 -13.13 -7.61
CA ASN A 93 2.73 -11.76 -7.88
C ASN A 93 2.15 -11.59 -9.31
N ALA A 94 2.74 -12.28 -10.29
CA ALA A 94 2.29 -12.23 -11.69
C ALA A 94 0.94 -12.95 -11.90
N GLU A 95 0.70 -14.05 -11.20
CA GLU A 95 -0.57 -14.76 -11.26
C GLU A 95 -1.68 -13.97 -10.55
N GLU A 96 -1.37 -13.42 -9.38
CA GLU A 96 -2.29 -12.56 -8.63
C GLU A 96 -2.66 -11.28 -9.40
N TYR A 97 -1.74 -10.74 -10.21
CA TYR A 97 -2.05 -9.65 -11.14
C TYR A 97 -3.13 -10.05 -12.14
N LYS A 98 -2.98 -11.21 -12.79
CA LYS A 98 -3.96 -11.74 -13.75
C LYS A 98 -5.32 -12.00 -13.09
N ASN A 99 -5.30 -12.58 -11.89
CA ASN A 99 -6.51 -12.82 -11.09
C ASN A 99 -7.21 -11.49 -10.75
N THR A 100 -6.43 -10.46 -10.40
CA THR A 100 -6.93 -9.13 -10.10
C THR A 100 -7.58 -8.47 -11.33
N ARG A 101 -6.94 -8.53 -12.51
CA ARG A 101 -7.49 -8.04 -13.77
C ARG A 101 -8.79 -8.75 -14.14
N ARG A 102 -8.80 -10.08 -14.06
CA ARG A 102 -10.02 -10.87 -14.28
C ARG A 102 -11.14 -10.50 -13.31
N ALA A 103 -10.82 -10.25 -12.05
CA ALA A 103 -11.82 -9.80 -11.07
C ALA A 103 -12.39 -8.42 -11.43
N MET A 104 -11.56 -7.47 -11.91
CA MET A 104 -12.01 -6.17 -12.42
C MET A 104 -12.99 -6.33 -13.60
N ASP A 105 -12.68 -7.24 -14.53
CA ASP A 105 -13.55 -7.54 -15.67
C ASP A 105 -14.91 -8.08 -15.22
N ILE A 106 -14.91 -9.01 -14.25
CA ILE A 106 -16.14 -9.62 -13.71
C ILE A 106 -17.04 -8.57 -13.04
N VAL A 107 -16.46 -7.59 -12.34
CA VAL A 107 -17.24 -6.51 -11.70
C VAL A 107 -17.60 -5.37 -12.67
N GLY A 108 -17.22 -5.49 -13.95
CA GLY A 108 -17.61 -4.54 -15.00
C GLY A 108 -16.77 -3.28 -15.08
N ILE A 109 -15.55 -3.27 -14.53
CA ILE A 109 -14.62 -2.14 -14.70
C ILE A 109 -14.05 -2.22 -16.12
N SER A 110 -14.25 -1.18 -16.91
CA SER A 110 -13.81 -1.15 -18.31
C SER A 110 -12.28 -1.19 -18.41
N HIS A 111 -11.73 -1.67 -19.53
CA HIS A 111 -10.28 -1.71 -19.73
C HIS A 111 -9.65 -0.31 -19.58
N ASP A 112 -10.34 0.75 -20.02
CA ASP A 112 -9.88 2.13 -19.93
C ASP A 112 -9.80 2.60 -18.47
N ASP A 113 -10.75 2.20 -17.63
CA ASP A 113 -10.74 2.47 -16.18
C ASP A 113 -9.70 1.62 -15.42
N GLN A 114 -9.21 0.53 -16.02
CA GLN A 114 -8.15 -0.30 -15.45
C GLN A 114 -6.73 0.19 -15.83
N VAL A 115 -6.61 1.23 -16.67
CA VAL A 115 -5.32 1.83 -17.01
C VAL A 115 -4.83 2.68 -15.84
N ILE A 116 -3.54 2.57 -15.52
CA ILE A 116 -2.93 3.41 -14.49
C ILE A 116 -2.63 4.77 -15.12
N PRO A 117 -3.19 5.88 -14.60
CA PRO A 117 -3.05 7.20 -15.21
C PRO A 117 -1.69 7.86 -14.91
N PHE A 118 -0.82 7.19 -14.16
CA PHE A 118 0.49 7.69 -13.72
C PHE A 118 1.59 6.67 -14.05
N SER A 119 2.69 7.18 -14.60
CA SER A 119 3.93 6.43 -14.80
C SER A 119 4.71 6.27 -13.49
N ALA A 120 5.72 5.40 -13.46
CA ALA A 120 6.64 5.29 -12.33
C ALA A 120 7.23 6.66 -11.90
N GLU A 121 7.50 7.54 -12.88
CA GLU A 121 8.02 8.90 -12.66
C GLU A 121 7.00 9.82 -11.96
N ASP A 122 5.70 9.56 -12.14
CA ASP A 122 4.62 10.33 -11.52
C ASP A 122 4.38 9.90 -10.08
N ILE A 123 4.60 8.61 -9.76
CA ILE A 123 4.48 8.08 -8.37
C ILE A 123 5.60 8.65 -7.49
N ASP A 124 6.83 8.72 -8.00
CA ASP A 124 7.99 9.26 -7.28
C ASP A 124 7.85 10.77 -7.02
N LYS A 125 7.15 11.50 -7.91
CA LYS A 125 6.84 12.93 -7.74
C LYS A 125 5.61 13.19 -6.87
N ALA A 126 4.62 12.29 -6.89
CA ALA A 126 3.34 12.49 -6.20
C ALA A 126 3.43 12.26 -4.68
N ILE A 127 4.44 11.52 -4.23
CA ILE A 127 4.74 11.36 -2.80
C ILE A 127 6.09 12.02 -2.56
N PRO A 128 6.14 13.28 -2.09
CA PRO A 128 7.42 13.88 -1.76
C PRO A 128 8.13 13.01 -0.71
N VAL A 129 9.43 12.82 -0.89
CA VAL A 129 10.29 12.27 0.16
C VAL A 129 10.15 13.21 1.35
N LEU A 130 9.34 12.83 2.33
CA LEU A 130 9.17 13.59 3.55
C LEU A 130 10.46 13.45 4.35
N ASP A 131 11.31 14.46 4.32
CA ASP A 131 12.42 14.57 5.25
C ASP A 131 11.82 14.81 6.65
N PRO A 132 12.01 13.87 7.61
CA PRO A 132 11.50 14.05 8.97
C PRO A 132 12.04 15.31 9.66
N SER A 133 13.18 15.84 9.20
CA SER A 133 13.76 17.09 9.70
C SER A 133 13.06 18.35 9.19
N GLU A 134 12.29 18.25 8.10
CA GLU A 134 11.48 19.35 7.53
C GLU A 134 10.04 19.38 8.07
N ILE A 135 9.63 18.37 8.85
CA ILE A 135 8.30 18.31 9.46
C ILE A 135 8.31 19.06 10.79
N GLU A 136 7.85 20.32 10.77
CA GLU A 136 7.57 21.03 12.02
C GLU A 136 6.38 20.37 12.75
N PRO A 137 6.54 19.95 14.02
CA PRO A 137 5.43 19.43 14.79
C PRO A 137 4.37 20.53 15.02
N PRO A 138 3.07 20.20 15.02
CA PRO A 138 2.02 21.16 15.33
C PRO A 138 2.30 21.85 16.67
N LYS A 139 2.09 23.18 16.75
CA LYS A 139 2.41 23.98 17.94
C LYS A 139 1.89 23.39 19.25
N PHE A 140 0.71 22.78 19.23
CA PHE A 140 0.10 22.13 20.38
C PHE A 140 0.95 20.96 20.95
N VAL A 141 1.73 20.26 20.12
CA VAL A 141 2.63 19.17 20.57
C VAL A 141 3.82 19.72 21.35
N SER A 142 4.31 20.93 21.01
CA SER A 142 5.43 21.56 21.70
C SER A 142 5.08 22.08 23.10
N GLU A 143 3.79 22.25 23.40
CA GLU A 143 3.26 22.72 24.68
C GLU A 143 3.20 21.61 25.76
N TYR A 144 3.24 20.33 25.36
CA TYR A 144 3.26 19.22 26.31
C TYR A 144 4.69 18.83 26.68
N THR A 145 5.01 18.93 27.97
CA THR A 145 6.33 18.56 28.53
C THR A 145 6.73 17.12 28.20
N CYS A 146 5.76 16.21 28.06
CA CYS A 146 6.01 14.80 27.71
C CYS A 146 6.41 14.60 26.23
N ALA A 147 6.00 15.49 25.33
CA ALA A 147 6.30 15.41 23.91
C ALA A 147 7.64 16.09 23.54
N GLN A 148 8.18 16.94 24.43
CA GLN A 148 9.50 17.58 24.26
C GLN A 148 10.64 16.56 24.16
N SER A 149 10.48 15.37 24.74
CA SER A 149 11.46 14.26 24.63
C SER A 149 11.51 13.64 23.23
N LEU A 150 10.45 13.78 22.42
CA LEU A 150 10.39 13.23 21.05
C LEU A 150 11.01 14.18 20.01
N VAL A 151 11.03 15.49 20.29
CA VAL A 151 11.60 16.51 19.39
C VAL A 151 13.12 16.64 19.56
N LYS A 152 13.66 16.22 20.70
CA LYS A 152 15.05 16.54 21.10
C LYS A 152 16.16 15.62 20.64
N ASN A 153 15.94 14.59 19.82
CA ASN A 153 17.05 13.73 19.36
C ASN A 153 16.92 13.22 17.92
N PRO A 154 17.54 13.92 16.96
CA PRO A 154 18.23 13.28 15.86
C PRO A 154 19.75 13.37 16.11
N SER A 155 20.45 12.22 16.09
CA SER A 155 21.92 12.07 16.07
C SER A 155 22.73 12.35 17.35
N THR A 156 22.68 11.43 18.31
CA THR A 156 23.90 11.01 19.06
C THR A 156 23.85 9.51 19.32
N ALA A 157 24.20 8.72 18.29
CA ALA A 157 24.69 7.36 18.46
C ALA A 157 26.04 7.27 17.75
N THR A 158 26.98 8.12 18.18
CA THR A 158 28.39 7.96 17.85
C THR A 158 28.96 6.88 18.75
N ALA A 159 29.55 5.88 18.12
CA ALA A 159 30.29 4.79 18.75
C ALA A 159 31.30 5.28 19.80
N SER A 160 31.41 4.54 20.92
CA SER A 160 32.51 4.45 21.90
C SER A 160 32.02 3.48 22.98
N GLN A 161 32.65 2.36 23.35
CA GLN A 161 33.93 1.70 23.08
C GLN A 161 33.70 0.18 23.05
#